data_AF-A0A7X4C0U0-F1
#
_entry.id   AF-A0A7X4C0U0-F1
#
_cell.length_a   1.000
_cell.length_b   1.000
_cell.length_c   1.000
_cell.angle_alpha   90.00
_cell.angle_beta   90.00
_cell.angle_gamma   90.00
#
_symmetry.space_group_name_H-M   'P 1'
#
loop_
_entity.id
_entity.type
_entity.pdbx_description
1 polymer ?
#
loop_
_entity_poly.entity_id
_entity_poly.type
_entity_poly.pdbx_seq_one_letter_code
_entity_poly.pdbx_strand_id
1 'polypeptide(L)'
;MGRKSAPLGLPLDPELVEAANFMDALALRRPAVVGEDDRDTPGTVEAWTMSMIGGDAAAGREIAFDADAPEAPEGGRLERRRDAIQSRVRWQFADRGERVVPDLGDKE
;
A
#
# COMPACT_ATOMS: atom_id res chain seq x y z
N MET A 1 6.52 -12.84 -5.23
CA MET A 1 5.22 -12.17 -5.39
C MET A 1 4.64 -12.39 -6.79
N GLY A 2 3.34 -12.67 -6.90
CA GLY A 2 2.60 -12.86 -8.16
C GLY A 2 2.81 -14.18 -8.91
N ARG A 3 4.03 -14.74 -8.89
CA ARG A 3 4.36 -16.07 -9.45
C ARG A 3 4.90 -16.98 -8.35
N LYS A 4 4.64 -18.29 -8.46
CA LYS A 4 5.14 -19.31 -7.50
C LYS A 4 6.66 -19.27 -7.32
N SER A 5 7.40 -18.94 -8.37
CA SER A 5 8.86 -18.87 -8.36
C SER A 5 9.43 -17.62 -7.70
N ALA A 6 8.59 -16.62 -7.38
CA ALA A 6 9.02 -15.40 -6.72
C ALA A 6 8.65 -15.51 -5.23
N PRO A 7 9.60 -15.81 -4.33
CA PRO A 7 9.32 -15.85 -2.90
C PRO A 7 8.96 -14.45 -2.36
N LEU A 8 8.51 -14.41 -1.11
CA LEU A 8 8.44 -13.15 -0.36
C LEU A 8 9.85 -12.76 0.07
N GLY A 9 10.19 -11.48 -0.03
CA GLY A 9 11.49 -10.97 0.45
C GLY A 9 11.59 -10.94 1.98
N LEU A 10 10.44 -10.79 2.64
CA LEU A 10 10.26 -10.79 4.09
C LEU A 10 8.99 -11.57 4.42
N PRO A 11 8.87 -12.17 5.63
CA PRO A 11 7.63 -12.76 6.09
C PRO A 11 6.47 -11.76 6.02
N LEU A 12 5.27 -12.22 5.67
CA LEU A 12 4.06 -11.45 5.92
C LEU A 12 3.73 -11.62 7.41
N ASP A 13 3.86 -10.54 8.18
CA ASP A 13 3.51 -10.49 9.60
C ASP A 13 2.36 -9.48 9.81
N PRO A 14 1.12 -9.84 9.45
CA PRO A 14 -0.02 -8.95 9.61
C PRO A 14 -0.41 -8.84 11.08
N GLU A 15 -0.60 -7.61 11.55
CA GLU A 15 -1.14 -7.33 12.89
C GLU A 15 -2.63 -7.02 12.83
N LEU A 16 -3.35 -7.36 13.91
CA LEU A 16 -4.74 -6.96 14.10
C LEU A 16 -4.78 -5.61 14.81
N VAL A 17 -5.39 -4.62 14.16
CA VAL A 17 -5.56 -3.26 14.69
C VAL A 17 -7.05 -2.93 14.72
N GLU A 18 -7.53 -2.48 15.87
CA GLU A 18 -8.88 -1.91 16.00
C GLU A 18 -8.82 -0.39 15.81
N ALA A 19 -9.58 0.13 14.86
CA ALA A 19 -9.66 1.56 14.57
C ALA A 19 -11.07 1.94 14.11
N ALA A 20 -11.38 3.23 14.14
CA ALA A 20 -12.70 3.73 13.74
C ALA A 20 -12.92 3.66 12.23
N ASN A 21 -11.85 3.77 11.43
CA ASN A 21 -11.88 3.64 9.98
C ASN A 21 -10.54 3.13 9.43
N PHE A 22 -10.51 2.78 8.13
CA PHE A 22 -9.32 2.23 7.47
C PHE A 22 -8.13 3.20 7.46
N MET A 23 -8.36 4.51 7.29
CA MET A 23 -7.28 5.50 7.27
C MET A 23 -6.61 5.61 8.62
N ASP A 24 -7.39 5.57 9.70
CA ASP A 24 -6.85 5.54 11.08
C ASP A 24 -6.02 4.29 11.32
N ALA A 25 -6.50 3.11 10.89
CA ALA A 25 -5.76 1.85 11.00
C ALA A 25 -4.43 1.91 10.23
N LEU A 26 -4.45 2.47 9.02
CA LEU A 26 -3.25 2.66 8.19
C LEU A 26 -2.26 3.62 8.85
N ALA A 27 -2.74 4.73 9.43
CA ALA A 27 -1.93 5.73 10.12
C ALA A 27 -1.24 5.14 11.36
N LEU A 28 -1.96 4.37 12.18
CA LEU A 28 -1.42 3.74 13.41
C LEU A 28 -0.25 2.80 13.15
N ARG A 29 -0.19 2.18 11.96
CA ARG A 29 0.86 1.22 11.60
C ARG A 29 1.80 1.73 10.53
N ARG A 30 1.75 3.02 10.18
CA ARG A 30 2.72 3.62 9.25
C ARG A 30 4.12 3.29 9.74
N PRO A 31 4.93 2.51 8.99
CA PRO A 31 6.34 2.43 9.30
C PRO A 31 6.85 3.86 9.18
N ALA A 32 7.44 4.38 10.26
CA ALA A 32 8.17 5.64 10.19
C ALA A 32 9.05 5.53 8.95
N VAL A 33 8.84 6.43 8.00
CA VAL A 33 9.80 6.61 6.92
C VAL A 33 11.11 6.80 7.65
N VAL A 34 12.09 5.96 7.35
CA VAL A 34 13.44 6.11 7.88
C VAL A 34 13.92 7.47 7.38
N GLY A 35 13.64 8.49 8.18
CA GLY A 35 14.21 9.80 8.07
C GLY A 35 15.70 9.67 8.34
N GLU A 36 16.42 10.62 7.78
CA GLU A 36 17.86 10.73 7.59
C GLU A 36 18.76 10.62 8.86
N ASP A 37 18.28 10.08 9.98
CA ASP A 37 19.02 10.06 11.25
C ASP A 37 19.08 8.74 12.02
N ASP A 38 18.69 7.60 11.44
CA ASP A 38 18.84 6.30 12.10
C ASP A 38 20.09 5.53 11.63
N ARG A 39 21.27 6.15 11.84
CA ARG A 39 22.57 5.54 11.50
C ARG A 39 23.06 4.49 12.51
N ASP A 40 22.36 4.27 13.63
CA ASP A 40 22.85 3.44 14.74
C ASP A 40 22.03 2.18 15.04
N THR A 41 20.96 1.89 14.30
CA THR A 41 20.16 0.67 14.53
C THR A 41 20.54 -0.45 13.54
N PRO A 42 21.00 -1.64 14.00
CA PRO A 42 21.30 -2.77 13.12
C PRO A 42 20.01 -3.45 12.67
N GLY A 43 19.33 -2.83 11.70
CA GLY A 43 18.15 -3.34 10.99
C GLY A 43 18.27 -3.15 9.46
N THR A 44 19.50 -3.01 8.97
CA THR A 44 19.91 -2.41 7.69
C THR A 44 19.49 -3.14 6.41
N VAL A 45 18.72 -4.22 6.48
CA VAL A 45 18.20 -4.90 5.28
C VAL A 45 16.76 -4.48 4.97
N GLU A 46 15.90 -4.31 5.98
CA GLU A 46 14.49 -3.93 5.80
C GLU A 46 14.34 -2.49 5.32
N ALA A 47 15.02 -1.56 5.99
CA ALA A 47 15.04 -0.15 5.62
C ALA A 47 15.63 0.07 4.22
N TRP A 48 16.70 -0.66 3.90
CA TRP A 48 17.37 -0.54 2.60
C TRP A 48 16.56 -1.17 1.45
N THR A 49 15.85 -2.27 1.72
CA THR A 49 14.95 -2.90 0.74
C THR A 49 13.73 -2.02 0.47
N MET A 50 13.17 -1.38 1.50
CA MET A 50 12.07 -0.42 1.35
C MET A 50 12.53 0.84 0.59
N SER A 51 13.74 1.33 0.84
CA SER A 51 14.36 2.46 0.12
C SER A 51 14.67 2.16 -1.35
N MET A 52 15.11 0.93 -1.67
CA MET A 52 15.37 0.49 -3.04
C MET A 52 14.10 0.29 -3.87
N ILE A 53 13.00 -0.14 -3.22
CA ILE A 53 11.70 -0.30 -3.87
C ILE A 53 10.97 1.06 -3.97
N GLY A 54 11.20 1.96 -3.02
CA GLY A 54 10.64 3.31 -2.96
C GLY A 54 11.67 4.38 -3.32
N GLY A 55 11.89 4.60 -4.62
CA GLY A 55 12.52 5.84 -5.08
C GLY A 55 11.79 7.05 -4.47
N ASP A 56 12.56 7.97 -3.89
CA ASP A 56 12.13 9.20 -3.25
C ASP A 56 10.86 9.06 -2.38
N ALA A 57 11.03 8.44 -1.21
CA ALA A 57 9.96 8.04 -0.30
C ALA A 57 9.07 9.20 0.24
N ALA A 58 9.39 10.47 -0.07
CA ALA A 58 8.63 11.67 0.27
C ALA A 58 7.93 12.34 -0.93
N ALA A 59 8.25 11.95 -2.17
CA ALA A 59 7.63 12.52 -3.37
C ALA A 59 6.28 11.83 -3.65
N GLY A 60 5.20 12.35 -3.04
CA GLY A 60 3.83 12.10 -3.48
C GLY A 60 3.39 10.63 -3.47
N ARG A 61 3.41 10.00 -2.29
CA ARG A 61 2.78 8.68 -2.11
C ARG A 61 1.30 8.75 -2.47
N GLU A 62 0.79 7.67 -3.02
CA GLU A 62 -0.60 7.55 -3.40
C GLU A 62 -1.20 6.26 -2.83
N ILE A 63 -2.44 6.35 -2.38
CA ILE A 63 -3.20 5.21 -1.88
C ILE A 63 -4.32 4.94 -2.89
N ALA A 64 -4.44 3.66 -3.28
CA ALA A 64 -5.49 3.20 -4.17
C ALA A 64 -6.56 2.46 -3.38
N PHE A 65 -7.81 2.83 -3.60
CA PHE A 65 -9.01 2.18 -3.08
C PHE A 65 -9.80 1.58 -4.23
N ASP A 66 -10.54 0.50 -3.98
CA ASP A 66 -11.61 0.11 -4.89
C ASP A 66 -12.61 1.27 -4.99
N ALA A 67 -13.01 1.64 -6.21
CA ALA A 67 -13.84 2.83 -6.43
C ALA A 67 -15.25 2.72 -5.83
N ASP A 68 -15.70 1.51 -5.52
CA ASP A 68 -16.95 1.16 -4.85
C ASP A 68 -16.77 0.82 -3.36
N ALA A 69 -15.56 0.94 -2.80
CA ALA A 69 -15.34 0.74 -1.38
C ALA A 69 -16.06 1.85 -0.56
N PRO A 70 -16.76 1.49 0.53
CA PRO A 70 -17.50 2.47 1.33
C PRO A 70 -16.57 3.48 2.02
N GLU A 71 -15.33 3.11 2.32
CA GLU A 71 -14.32 3.97 2.93
C GLU A 71 -13.49 4.76 1.91
N ALA A 72 -13.75 4.61 0.60
CA ALA A 72 -12.99 5.32 -0.43
C ALA A 72 -13.20 6.83 -0.28
N PRO A 73 -12.14 7.62 -0.03
CA PRO A 73 -12.27 9.06 0.13
C PRO A 73 -12.83 9.71 -1.14
N GLU A 74 -13.66 10.74 -0.98
CA GLU A 74 -14.14 11.54 -2.12
C GLU A 74 -12.98 12.31 -2.76
N GLY A 75 -13.00 12.42 -4.10
CA GLY A 75 -11.92 13.06 -4.87
C GLY A 75 -10.87 12.07 -5.40
N GLY A 76 -9.70 12.59 -5.81
CA GLY A 76 -8.66 11.81 -6.46
C GLY A 76 -8.93 11.47 -7.93
N ARG A 77 -8.01 10.73 -8.55
CA ARG A 77 -8.17 10.26 -9.92
C ARG A 77 -8.82 8.89 -9.94
N LEU A 78 -9.68 8.65 -10.93
CA LEU A 78 -10.25 7.33 -11.19
C LEU A 78 -9.39 6.62 -12.25
N GLU A 79 -8.76 5.52 -11.85
CA GLU A 79 -8.09 4.60 -12.75
C GLU A 79 -9.01 3.41 -13.07
N ARG A 80 -8.92 2.88 -14.30
CA ARG A 80 -9.60 1.66 -14.69
C ARG A 80 -8.58 0.55 -14.90
N ARG A 81 -8.80 -0.59 -14.26
CA ARG A 81 -7.95 -1.79 -14.38
C ARG A 81 -8.80 -2.98 -14.79
N ARG A 82 -8.20 -3.95 -15.46
CA ARG A 82 -8.88 -5.20 -15.84
C ARG A 82 -8.35 -6.37 -15.01
N ASP A 83 -8.69 -6.35 -13.74
CA ASP A 83 -8.21 -7.31 -12.75
C ASP A 83 -9.29 -7.77 -11.75
N ALA A 84 -10.53 -7.27 -11.86
CA ALA A 84 -11.64 -7.82 -11.09
C ALA A 84 -11.90 -9.27 -11.51
N ILE A 85 -11.76 -10.20 -10.57
CA ILE A 85 -11.90 -11.63 -10.85
C ILE A 85 -13.38 -11.95 -11.16
N GLN A 86 -13.68 -12.26 -12.41
CA GLN A 86 -15.00 -12.74 -12.82
C GLN A 86 -15.08 -14.27 -12.72
N SER A 87 -14.00 -14.97 -13.10
CA SER A 87 -13.89 -16.41 -12.93
C SER A 87 -12.42 -16.85 -12.87
N ARG A 88 -12.01 -17.46 -11.76
CA ARG A 88 -10.67 -18.05 -11.61
C ARG A 88 -10.47 -19.27 -12.52
N VAL A 89 -11.50 -20.10 -12.66
CA VAL A 89 -11.44 -21.35 -13.46
C VAL A 89 -11.29 -21.02 -14.95
N ARG A 90 -12.01 -19.99 -15.42
CA ARG A 90 -11.98 -19.57 -16.83
C ARG A 90 -10.94 -18.48 -17.12
N TRP A 91 -10.20 -18.03 -16.11
CA TRP A 91 -9.24 -16.93 -16.23
C TRP A 91 -9.88 -15.67 -16.83
N GLN A 92 -11.08 -15.32 -16.36
CA GLN A 92 -11.84 -14.17 -16.82
C GLN A 92 -11.74 -13.04 -15.81
N PHE A 93 -11.44 -11.84 -16.31
CA PHE A 93 -11.28 -10.62 -15.54
C PHE A 93 -12.16 -9.52 -16.13
N ALA A 94 -12.84 -8.78 -15.27
CA ALA A 94 -13.67 -7.64 -15.62
C ALA A 94 -12.93 -6.33 -15.33
N ASP A 95 -13.49 -5.23 -15.84
CA ASP A 95 -13.01 -3.91 -15.49
C ASP A 95 -13.40 -3.56 -14.05
N ARG A 96 -12.46 -2.95 -13.31
CA ARG A 96 -12.57 -2.44 -11.95
C ARG A 96 -12.13 -0.99 -11.94
N GLY A 97 -12.88 -0.15 -11.24
CA GLY A 97 -12.44 1.22 -10.95
C GLY A 97 -11.59 1.22 -9.70
N GLU A 98 -10.45 1.91 -9.72
CA GLU A 98 -9.67 2.23 -8.54
C GLU A 98 -9.62 3.74 -8.36
N ARG A 99 -9.88 4.21 -7.15
CA ARG A 99 -9.73 5.61 -6.79
C ARG A 99 -8.36 5.81 -6.16
N VAL A 100 -7.53 6.61 -6.83
CA VAL A 100 -6.17 6.91 -6.38
C VAL A 100 -6.15 8.32 -5.79
N VAL A 101 -5.81 8.41 -4.52
CA VAL A 101 -5.69 9.67 -3.77
C VAL A 101 -4.25 9.89 -3.31
N PRO A 102 -3.79 11.14 -3.20
CA PRO A 102 -2.53 11.42 -2.55
C PRO A 102 -2.60 10.96 -1.09
N ASP A 103 -1.56 10.26 -0.63
CA ASP A 103 -1.34 9.97 0.78
C ASP A 103 -0.98 11.30 1.45
N LEU A 104 -1.95 11.88 2.16
CA LEU A 104 -1.79 13.23 2.71
C LEU A 104 -0.83 13.30 3.90
N GLY A 105 -0.25 12.18 4.34
CA GLY A 105 0.57 12.14 5.56
C GLY A 105 -0.20 12.63 6.78
N ASP A 106 0.41 12.58 7.96
CA ASP A 106 -0.16 13.29 9.12
C ASP A 106 -0.01 14.78 8.86
N LYS A 107 -1.10 15.46 8.53
CA LYS A 107 -1.15 16.91 8.66
C LYS A 107 -1.27 17.21 10.15
N GLU A 108 -0.18 17.71 10.73
CA GLU A 108 -0.20 18.43 12.02
C GLU A 108 -1.31 19.48 12.09
#